data_AF-A0ABD5DBD1-F1
#
_entry.id   AF-A0ABD5DBD1-F1
#
_cell.length_a   1.000
_cell.length_b   1.000
_cell.length_c   1.000
_cell.angle_alpha   90.00
_cell.angle_beta   90.00
_cell.angle_gamma   90.00
#
_symmetry.space_group_name_H-M   'P 1'
#
loop_
_entity.id
_entity.type
_entity.pdbx_description
1 polymer ?
#
loop_
_entity_poly.entity_id
_entity_poly.type
_entity_poly.pdbx_seq_one_letter_code
_entity_poly.pdbx_strand_id
1 'polypeptide(L)' 'MSNADPQLEHVDPAHPVAPDAYIRVLNCKSNYVNILAGWFLKDGEKKFYIAEVRGNDVEAGFNRLDWLTEFDTIYKGK' A
#
# COMPACT_ATOMS: atom_id res chain seq x y z
N MET A 1 -29.58 -2.74 -4.10
CA MET A 1 -28.26 -2.52 -4.72
C MET A 1 -27.25 -2.73 -3.62
N SER A 2 -26.47 -3.82 -3.68
CA SER A 2 -25.42 -4.06 -2.69
C SER A 2 -24.36 -2.98 -2.89
N ASN A 3 -24.21 -2.06 -1.92
CA ASN A 3 -23.02 -1.25 -1.81
C ASN A 3 -21.90 -2.23 -1.43
N ALA A 4 -21.36 -2.93 -2.41
CA ALA A 4 -20.10 -3.63 -2.23
C ALA A 4 -19.09 -2.53 -1.95
N ASP A 5 -18.64 -2.42 -0.70
CA ASP A 5 -17.45 -1.66 -0.39
C ASP A 5 -16.40 -2.00 -1.46
N PRO A 6 -15.70 -0.99 -2.05
CA PRO A 6 -14.65 -1.29 -3.00
C PRO A 6 -13.74 -2.33 -2.35
N GLN A 7 -13.49 -3.45 -3.04
CA GLN A 7 -12.61 -4.49 -2.52
C GLN A 7 -11.22 -3.88 -2.37
N LEU A 8 -10.91 -3.45 -1.14
CA LEU A 8 -9.64 -2.85 -0.79
C LEU A 8 -8.69 -3.96 -0.39
N GLU A 9 -7.49 -3.91 -0.95
CA GLU A 9 -6.42 -4.87 -0.71
C GLU A 9 -5.28 -4.15 0.02
N HIS A 10 -4.68 -4.83 1.00
CA HIS A 10 -3.48 -4.30 1.65
C HIS A 10 -2.30 -4.31 0.69
N VAL A 11 -1.55 -3.21 0.67
CA VAL A 11 -0.38 -3.06 -0.19
C VAL A 11 0.87 -3.39 0.60
N ASP A 12 1.29 -4.66 0.52
CA ASP A 12 2.61 -5.07 0.97
C ASP A 12 3.72 -4.48 0.05
N PRO A 13 5.00 -4.60 0.43
CA PRO A 13 6.10 -4.06 -0.37
C PRO A 13 6.25 -4.65 -1.79
N ALA A 14 5.73 -5.85 -2.06
CA ALA A 14 5.80 -6.51 -3.36
C ALA A 14 4.57 -6.24 -4.24
N HIS A 15 3.53 -5.62 -3.68
CA HIS A 15 2.29 -5.34 -4.37
C HIS A 15 2.53 -4.39 -5.59
N PRO A 16 1.86 -4.60 -6.75
CA PRO A 16 2.14 -3.83 -7.98
C PRO A 16 2.08 -2.31 -7.86
N VAL A 17 1.27 -1.80 -6.92
CA VAL A 17 1.08 -0.35 -6.66
C VAL A 17 1.94 0.18 -5.49
N ALA A 18 2.80 -0.67 -4.88
CA ALA A 18 3.71 -0.25 -3.82
C ALA A 18 4.63 0.93 -4.21
N PRO A 19 5.15 1.03 -5.45
CA PRO A 19 5.94 2.19 -5.86
C PRO A 19 5.20 3.52 -5.72
N ASP A 20 3.88 3.53 -5.97
CA ASP A 20 3.05 4.73 -5.85
C ASP A 20 2.80 5.12 -4.38
N ALA A 21 2.88 4.15 -3.46
CA ALA A 21 2.77 4.38 -2.03
C ALA A 21 4.07 4.86 -1.39
N TYR A 22 5.23 4.49 -1.96
CA TYR A 22 6.55 4.60 -1.33
C TYR A 22 6.84 5.99 -0.74
N ILE A 23 6.69 7.06 -1.53
CA ILE A 23 6.99 8.43 -1.05
C ILE A 23 6.05 8.85 0.09
N ARG A 24 4.80 8.37 0.11
CA ARG A 24 3.86 8.66 1.19
C ARG A 24 4.23 7.88 2.46
N VAL A 25 4.64 6.62 2.33
CA VAL A 25 5.12 5.80 3.45
C VAL A 25 6.42 6.37 4.03
N LEU A 26 7.36 6.79 3.17
CA LEU A 26 8.64 7.38 3.56
C LEU A 26 8.44 8.65 4.41
N ASN A 27 7.49 9.50 4.01
CA ASN A 27 7.17 10.75 4.70
C ASN A 27 6.19 10.59 5.87
N CYS A 28 5.66 9.38 6.11
CA CYS A 28 4.78 9.11 7.24
C CYS A 28 5.58 9.12 8.55
N LYS A 29 5.07 9.85 9.56
CA LYS A 29 5.74 10.01 10.86
C LYS A 29 5.37 8.94 11.90
N SER A 30 4.36 8.12 11.62
CA SER A 30 3.90 7.07 12.54
C SER A 30 4.74 5.79 12.42
N ASN A 31 4.67 4.95 13.46
CA ASN A 31 5.38 3.66 13.49
C ASN A 31 4.74 2.62 12.58
N TYR A 32 3.41 2.67 12.42
CA TYR A 32 2.66 1.79 11.55
C TYR A 32 2.00 2.56 10.42
N VAL A 33 1.78 1.88 9.30
CA VAL A 33 1.10 2.42 8.12
C VAL A 33 0.08 1.42 7.62
N ASN A 34 -1.14 1.89 7.40
CA ASN A 34 -2.15 1.16 6.66
C ASN A 34 -2.18 1.67 5.21
N ILE A 35 -1.94 0.78 4.26
CA ILE A 35 -1.90 1.10 2.84
C ILE A 35 -2.94 0.23 2.16
N LEU A 36 -3.92 0.86 1.52
CA LEU A 36 -5.01 0.19 0.84
C LEU A 36 -5.03 0.57 -0.63
N ALA A 37 -5.15 -0.44 -1.49
CA ALA A 37 -5.37 -0.28 -2.92
C ALA A 37 -6.79 -0.68 -3.29
N GLY A 38 -7.42 0.13 -4.13
CA GLY A 38 -8.57 -0.31 -4.90
C GLY A 38 -8.11 -0.85 -6.26
N TRP A 39 -9.03 -1.53 -6.95
CA TRP A 39 -8.78 -2.00 -8.30
C TRP A 39 -9.99 -1.83 -9.20
N PHE A 40 -9.74 -1.84 -10.50
CA PHE A 40 -10.76 -1.87 -11.55
C PHE A 40 -10.25 -2.70 -12.74
N LEU A 41 -11.17 -3.17 -13.58
CA LEU A 41 -10.80 -3.84 -14.84
C LEU A 41 -10.73 -2.80 -15.94
N LYS A 42 -9.62 -2.81 -16.69
CA LYS A 42 -9.46 -2.03 -17.92
C LYS A 42 -8.88 -2.95 -18.99
N ASP A 43 -9.58 -3.07 -20.12
CA ASP A 43 -9.19 -3.94 -21.23
C ASP A 43 -8.97 -5.41 -20.82
N GLY A 44 -9.74 -5.89 -19.83
CA GLY A 44 -9.61 -7.24 -19.28
C GLY A 44 -8.49 -7.41 -18.24
N GLU A 45 -7.68 -6.40 -18.01
CA GLU A 45 -6.59 -6.42 -17.03
C GLU A 45 -7.00 -5.75 -15.71
N LYS A 46 -6.60 -6.35 -14.58
CA LYS A 46 -6.74 -5.75 -13.24
C LYS A 46 -5.74 -4.61 -13.12
N LYS A 47 -6.23 -3.38 -12.94
CA LYS A 47 -5.44 -2.18 -12.66
C LYS A 47 -5.69 -1.73 -11.23
N PHE A 48 -4.62 -1.32 -10.55
CA PHE A 48 -4.66 -0.88 -9.16
C PHE A 48 -4.50 0.63 -9.05
N TYR A 49 -5.01 1.19 -7.96
CA TYR A 49 -4.75 2.56 -7.55
C TYR A 49 -4.66 2.64 -6.02
N ILE A 50 -3.86 3.58 -5.50
CA ILE A 50 -3.81 3.86 -4.07
C ILE A 50 -5.13 4.48 -3.61
N ALA A 51 -5.87 3.77 -2.78
CA ALA A 51 -7.08 4.26 -2.14
C ALA A 51 -6.75 5.02 -0.85
N GLU A 52 -5.86 4.49 -0.01
CA GLU A 52 -5.48 5.11 1.27
C GLU A 52 -3.99 4.84 1.59
N VAL A 53 -3.34 5.84 2.20
CA VAL A 53 -2.10 5.67 2.97
C VAL A 53 -2.28 6.42 4.28
N ARG A 54 -2.44 5.70 5.39
CA ARG A 54 -2.71 6.29 6.70
C ARG A 54 -1.68 5.83 7.72
N GLY A 55 -1.05 6.77 8.42
CA GLY A 55 -0.22 6.48 9.58
C GLY A 55 -1.08 6.08 10.78
N ASN A 56 -0.63 5.09 11.55
CA ASN A 56 -1.26 4.70 12.80
C ASN A 56 -0.21 4.64 13.92
N ASP A 57 -0.55 5.18 15.08
CA ASP A 57 0.33 5.18 16.26
C ASP A 57 0.20 3.90 17.09
N VAL A 58 -0.83 3.09 16.80
CA VAL A 58 -1.03 1.73 17.30
C VAL A 58 -0.79 0.72 16.18
N GLU A 59 -0.47 -0.52 16.55
CA GLU A 59 -0.24 -1.61 15.60
C GLU A 59 -1.48 -1.87 14.74
N ALA A 60 -1.47 -1.29 13.53
CA ALA A 60 -2.54 -1.38 12.56
C ALA A 60 -1.96 -1.21 11.15
N GLY A 61 -2.01 -2.28 10.36
CA GLY A 61 -1.36 -2.36 9.04
C GLY A 61 0.05 -2.93 9.17
N PHE A 62 1.01 -2.30 8.50
CA PHE A 62 2.42 -2.72 8.47
C PHE A 62 3.27 -1.86 9.39
N ASN A 63 4.33 -2.44 9.97
CA ASN A 63 5.43 -1.63 10.50
C ASN A 63 6.05 -0.83 9.35
N ARG A 64 6.11 0.50 9.52
CA ARG A 64 6.54 1.42 8.47
C ARG A 64 7.99 1.20 8.05
N LEU A 65 8.90 0.98 9.01
CA LEU A 65 10.32 0.82 8.72
C LEU A 65 10.62 -0.54 8.08
N ASP A 66 9.94 -1.60 8.52
CA ASP A 66 10.07 -2.92 7.92
C ASP A 66 9.56 -2.90 6.47
N TRP A 67 8.40 -2.28 6.25
CA TRP A 67 7.83 -2.11 4.91
C TRP A 67 8.78 -1.37 3.97
N LEU A 68 9.39 -0.26 4.42
CA LEU A 68 10.37 0.50 3.62
C LEU A 68 11.64 -0.31 3.32
N THR A 69 12.13 -1.05 4.31
CA THR A 69 13.34 -1.87 4.18
C THR A 69 13.15 -3.01 3.17
N GLU A 70 12.00 -3.67 3.23
CA GLU A 70 11.64 -4.72 2.28
C GLU A 70 11.41 -4.14 0.88
N PHE A 71 10.70 -3.00 0.76
CA PHE A 71 10.53 -2.32 -0.52
C PHE A 71 11.88 -1.97 -1.16
N ASP A 72 12.80 -1.36 -0.41
CA ASP A 72 14.12 -1.01 -0.91
C ASP A 72 14.93 -2.27 -1.32
N THR A 73 14.76 -3.39 -0.61
CA THR A 73 15.37 -4.68 -0.99
C THR A 73 14.86 -5.19 -2.34
N ILE A 74 13.55 -5.09 -2.59
CA ILE A 74 12.92 -5.54 -3.83
C ILE A 74 13.31 -4.64 -5.02
N TYR A 75 13.25 -3.31 -4.83
CA TYR A 75 13.27 -2.36 -5.95
C TYR A 75 14.60 -1.65 -6.18
N LYS A 76 15.46 -1.51 -5.15
CA LYS A 76 16.73 -0.80 -5.28
C LYS A 76 17.93 -1.73 -5.38
N GLY A 77 17.77 -2.99 -4.96
CA GLY A 77 18.90 -3.90 -4.81
C GLY A 77 19.84 -3.41 -3.70
N LYS A 78 20.45 -4.34 -2.97
CA LYS A 78 21.51 -3.97 -2.03
C LYS A 78 22.78 -3.54 -2.77
#